data_AF-A0A6J1DQY7-F1
#
_entry.id   AF-A0A6J1DQY7-F1
#
_cell.length_a   1.000
_cell.length_b   1.000
_cell.length_c   1.000
_cell.angle_alpha   90.00
_cell.angle_beta   90.00
_cell.angle_gamma   90.00
#
_symmetry.space_group_name_H-M   'P 1'
#
loop_
_entity.id
_entity.type
_entity.pdbx_description
1 polymer ?
#
loop_
_entity_poly.entity_id
_entity_poly.type
_entity_poly.pdbx_seq_one_letter_code
_entity_poly.pdbx_strand_id
1 'polypeptide(L)'
;MATELFGVRIERNVPQAKLKELDVYTWPKWSCGPSKFDWTFSAMETVYQLEGKAKIKIEEHNETFEIGAGDMAVFPHWNED
;
A
#
# COMPACT_ATOMS: atom_id res chain seq x y z
N MET A 1 13.71 4.05 4.94
CA MET A 1 13.23 3.72 6.29
C MET A 1 11.73 3.52 6.21
N ALA A 2 11.19 2.52 6.91
CA ALA A 2 9.74 2.30 6.94
C ALA A 2 9.11 3.17 8.03
N THR A 3 7.96 3.75 7.73
CA THR A 3 7.11 4.49 8.66
C THR A 3 5.84 3.68 8.89
N GLU A 4 5.32 3.68 10.11
CA GLU A 4 4.03 3.09 10.42
C GLU A 4 3.01 4.20 10.61
N LEU A 5 1.93 4.17 9.83
CA LEU A 5 0.82 5.11 9.90
C LEU A 5 -0.48 4.32 10.01
N PHE A 6 -1.19 4.45 11.14
CA PHE A 6 -2.51 3.83 11.31
C PHE A 6 -2.52 2.31 11.11
N GLY A 7 -1.45 1.63 11.56
CA GLY A 7 -1.23 0.19 11.34
C GLY A 7 -0.71 -0.17 9.95
N VAL A 8 -0.68 0.76 8.99
CA VAL A 8 -0.10 0.55 7.66
C VAL A 8 1.40 0.83 7.71
N ARG A 9 2.19 -0.16 7.32
CA ARG A 9 3.64 0.00 7.20
C ARG A 9 3.97 0.48 5.80
N ILE A 10 4.56 1.67 5.69
CA ILE A 10 4.92 2.30 4.42
C ILE A 10 6.44 2.39 4.34
N GLU A 11 7.02 1.82 3.29
CA GLU A 11 8.42 1.94 2.97
C GLU A 11 8.59 2.77 1.69
N ARG A 12 9.23 3.92 1.81
CA ARG A 12 9.41 4.86 0.70
C ARG A 12 10.63 4.50 -0.13
N ASN A 13 10.51 4.62 -1.46
CA ASN A 13 11.59 4.36 -2.42
C ASN A 13 12.29 3.00 -2.16
N VAL A 14 11.52 1.92 -2.24
CA VAL A 14 12.03 0.57 -1.98
C VAL A 14 13.14 0.23 -2.98
N PRO A 15 14.32 -0.21 -2.52
CA PRO A 15 15.43 -0.52 -3.42
C PRO A 15 15.13 -1.74 -4.28
N GLN A 16 15.62 -1.73 -5.53
CA GLN A 16 15.42 -2.83 -6.48
C GLN A 16 15.84 -4.20 -5.94
N ALA A 17 16.87 -4.26 -5.08
CA ALA A 17 17.30 -5.50 -4.44
C ALA A 17 16.16 -6.16 -3.67
N LYS A 18 15.43 -5.38 -2.85
CA LYS A 18 14.29 -5.86 -2.06
C LYS A 18 13.09 -6.22 -2.93
N LEU A 19 12.84 -5.44 -3.99
CA LEU A 19 11.77 -5.77 -4.97
C LEU A 19 12.02 -7.11 -5.65
N LYS A 20 13.29 -7.42 -5.93
CA LYS A 20 13.72 -8.70 -6.50
C LYS A 20 13.62 -9.84 -5.49
N GLU A 21 13.98 -9.61 -4.23
CA GLU A 21 13.85 -10.60 -3.15
C GLU A 21 12.39 -10.96 -2.87
N LEU A 22 11.48 -9.99 -2.94
CA LEU A 22 10.03 -10.18 -2.77
C LEU A 22 9.32 -10.66 -4.04
N ASP A 23 10.07 -10.78 -5.14
CA ASP A 23 9.57 -11.17 -6.46
C ASP A 23 8.35 -10.34 -6.92
N VAL A 24 8.35 -9.03 -6.61
CA VAL A 24 7.21 -8.11 -6.85
C VAL A 24 6.74 -8.11 -8.31
N TYR A 25 7.62 -8.47 -9.24
CA TYR A 25 7.31 -8.54 -10.67
C TYR A 25 6.31 -9.64 -11.05
N THR A 26 6.11 -10.65 -10.20
CA THR A 26 5.12 -11.72 -10.41
C THR A 26 3.77 -11.44 -9.75
N TRP A 27 3.66 -10.37 -8.97
CA TRP A 27 2.42 -9.99 -8.30
C TRP A 27 1.36 -9.55 -9.32
N PRO A 28 0.06 -9.73 -9.01
CA PRO A 28 -1.01 -9.24 -9.86
C PRO A 28 -0.93 -7.73 -10.00
N LYS A 29 -0.89 -7.24 -11.24
CA LYS A 29 -0.88 -5.81 -11.54
C LYS A 29 -2.31 -5.31 -11.54
N TRP A 30 -2.56 -4.30 -10.72
CA TRP A 30 -3.82 -3.58 -10.70
C TRP A 30 -3.60 -2.15 -11.17
N SER A 31 -4.50 -1.65 -12.01
CA SER A 31 -4.51 -0.26 -12.46
C SER A 31 -5.92 0.29 -12.44
N CYS A 32 -6.04 1.56 -12.07
CA CYS A 32 -7.29 2.29 -12.09
C CYS A 32 -7.01 3.73 -12.49
N GLY A 33 -7.94 4.33 -13.23
CA GLY A 33 -7.91 5.76 -13.48
C GLY A 33 -8.14 6.56 -12.18
N PRO A 34 -8.15 7.90 -12.26
CA PRO A 34 -8.53 8.73 -11.12
C PRO A 34 -9.95 8.35 -10.67
N SER A 35 -10.05 7.72 -9.50
CA SER A 35 -11.30 7.20 -8.94
C SER A 35 -11.20 7.18 -7.42
N LYS A 36 -12.35 7.26 -6.75
CA LYS A 36 -12.48 7.15 -5.30
C LYS A 36 -13.44 6.00 -5.03
N PHE A 37 -12.99 5.01 -4.27
CA PHE A 37 -13.76 3.84 -3.89
C PHE A 37 -13.35 3.42 -2.48
N ASP A 38 -14.30 2.86 -1.75
CA ASP A 38 -14.06 2.26 -0.45
C ASP A 38 -13.47 0.86 -0.66
N TRP A 39 -12.35 0.57 -0.01
CA TRP A 39 -11.64 -0.70 -0.15
C TRP A 39 -11.42 -1.31 1.22
N THR A 40 -11.79 -2.59 1.36
CA THR A 40 -11.61 -3.34 2.60
C THR A 40 -10.63 -4.47 2.37
N PHE A 41 -9.54 -4.47 3.14
CA PHE A 41 -8.52 -5.50 3.10
C PHE A 41 -8.98 -6.70 3.94
N SER A 42 -9.31 -7.81 3.26
CA SER A 42 -9.80 -9.03 3.91
C SER A 42 -8.69 -9.87 4.55
N ALA A 43 -7.43 -9.54 4.28
CA ALA A 43 -6.23 -10.15 4.85
C ALA A 43 -5.11 -9.11 4.86
N MET A 44 -3.95 -9.46 5.42
CA MET A 44 -2.76 -8.64 5.25
C MET A 44 -2.36 -8.63 3.76
N GLU A 45 -2.35 -7.45 3.14
CA GLU A 45 -1.96 -7.29 1.73
C GLU A 45 -0.74 -6.37 1.61
N THR A 46 0.16 -6.71 0.69
CA THR A 46 1.30 -5.86 0.36
C THR A 46 1.11 -5.28 -1.03
N VAL A 47 1.20 -3.96 -1.12
CA VAL A 47 1.03 -3.21 -2.37
C VAL A 47 2.31 -2.47 -2.68
N TYR A 48 2.81 -2.64 -3.89
CA TYR A 48 3.91 -1.84 -4.42
C TYR A 48 3.39 -0.91 -5.51
N GLN A 49 3.54 0.39 -5.31
CA GLN A 49 3.07 1.40 -6.25
C GLN A 49 4.07 1.52 -7.41
N LEU A 50 3.71 1.01 -8.58
CA LEU A 50 4.54 1.10 -9.79
C LEU A 50 4.61 2.53 -10.32
N GLU A 51 3.45 3.17 -10.48
CA GLU A 51 3.31 4.50 -11.08
C GLU A 51 2.13 5.27 -10.47
N GLY A 52 2.18 6.60 -10.49
CA GLY A 52 1.10 7.46 -9.99
C GLY A 52 1.18 7.72 -8.48
N LYS A 53 0.05 8.19 -7.92
CA LYS A 53 -0.13 8.49 -6.49
C LYS A 53 -1.50 8.02 -6.04
N ALA A 54 -1.55 7.38 -4.88
CA ALA A 54 -2.80 6.98 -4.23
C ALA A 54 -2.91 7.68 -2.88
N LYS A 55 -4.07 8.30 -2.63
CA LYS A 55 -4.42 8.88 -1.33
C LYS A 55 -5.35 7.91 -0.61
N ILE A 56 -4.89 7.41 0.53
CA ILE A 56 -5.60 6.42 1.33
C ILE A 56 -6.18 7.12 2.54
N LYS A 57 -7.49 6.97 2.74
CA LYS A 57 -8.20 7.42 3.94
C LYS A 57 -8.48 6.21 4.82
N ILE A 58 -8.08 6.25 6.08
CA ILE A 58 -8.49 5.23 7.05
C ILE A 58 -9.71 5.77 7.80
N GLU A 59 -10.86 5.12 7.64
CA GLU A 59 -12.12 5.62 8.19
C GLU A 59 -12.08 5.72 9.72
N GLU A 60 -11.52 4.71 10.40
CA GLU A 60 -11.47 4.64 11.87
C GLU A 60 -10.68 5.81 12.50
N HIS A 61 -9.60 6.25 11.85
CA HIS A 61 -8.78 7.36 12.34
C HIS A 61 -9.20 8.71 11.77
N ASN A 62 -10.10 8.73 10.76
CA ASN A 62 -10.43 9.90 9.95
C ASN A 62 -9.20 10.65 9.38
N GLU A 63 -8.07 9.94 9.23
CA GLU A 63 -6.82 10.48 8.72
C GLU A 63 -6.54 9.97 7.29
N THR A 64 -5.68 10.71 6.58
CA THR A 64 -5.28 10.38 5.21
C THR A 64 -3.77 10.40 5.07
N PHE A 65 -3.25 9.45 4.29
CA PHE A 65 -1.86 9.44 3.87
C PHE A 65 -1.77 9.15 2.36
N GLU A 66 -0.60 9.42 1.79
CA GLU A 66 -0.37 9.25 0.35
C GLU A 66 0.78 8.28 0.11
N ILE A 67 0.64 7.40 -0.88
CA ILE A 67 1.72 6.58 -1.42
C ILE A 67 1.94 6.94 -2.89
N GLY A 68 3.19 6.93 -3.35
CA GLY A 68 3.57 7.27 -4.71
C GLY A 68 4.43 6.18 -5.34
N ALA A 69 4.74 6.35 -6.62
CA ALA A 69 5.62 5.45 -7.36
C ALA A 69 6.92 5.14 -6.60
N GLY A 70 7.24 3.86 -6.46
CA GLY A 70 8.41 3.37 -5.71
C GLY A 70 8.15 3.09 -4.23
N ASP A 71 6.96 3.41 -3.72
CA ASP A 71 6.58 3.11 -2.34
C ASP A 71 5.93 1.73 -2.21
N MET A 72 6.18 1.07 -1.08
CA MET A 72 5.52 -0.17 -0.70
C MET A 72 4.71 0.05 0.57
N ALA A 73 3.45 -0.35 0.56
CA ALA A 73 2.56 -0.30 1.71
C ALA A 73 2.11 -1.72 2.07
N VAL A 74 2.21 -2.05 3.35
CA VAL A 74 1.69 -3.30 3.92
C VAL A 74 0.48 -2.91 4.76
N PHE A 75 -0.69 -3.34 4.28
CA PHE A 75 -1.97 -3.11 4.93
C PHE A 75 -2.23 -4.31 5.86
N PRO A 76 -2.46 -4.09 7.16
CA PRO A 76 -2.79 -5.17 8.08
C PRO A 76 -4.19 -5.70 7.79
N HIS A 77 -4.48 -6.87 8.35
CA HIS A 77 -5.86 -7.32 8.46
C HIS A 77 -6.56 -6.52 9.56
N TRP A 78 -7.55 -5.73 9.20
CA TRP A 78 -8.35 -4.96 10.16
C TRP A 78 -9.60 -5.70 10.65
N ASN A 79 -10.01 -6.78 9.96
CA ASN A 79 -11.19 -7.56 10.30
C ASN A 79 -10.86 -8.71 11.26
N GLU A 80 -10.24 -8.43 12.40
CA GLU A 80 -10.17 -9.41 13.50
C GLU A 80 -11.20 -9.03 14.58
N ASP A 81 -12.41 -9.57 14.44
CA ASP A 81 -13.29 -10.00 15.55
C ASP A 81 -14.08 -11.25 15.10
#